data_AF-U1QII7-F1
#
_entry.id   AF-U1QII7-F1
#
_cell.length_a   1.000
_cell.length_b   1.000
_cell.length_c   1.000
_cell.angle_alpha   90.00
_cell.angle_beta   90.00
_cell.angle_gamma   90.00
#
_symmetry.space_group_name_H-M   'P 1'
#
loop_
_entity.id
_entity.type
_entity.pdbx_description
1 polymer ?
#
loop_
_entity_poly.entity_id
_entity_poly.type
_entity_poly.pdbx_seq_one_letter_code
_entity_poly.pdbx_strand_id
1 'polypeptide(L)' 'MADSADSDVDATGDGEWRYSVEDVGSEPADTVDEETMIEPESISLEHATFVALGVLLTVGVVVTGL' A
#
# COMPACT_ATOMS: atom_id res chain seq x y z
N MET A 1 16.73 -7.37 -45.45
CA MET A 1 17.45 -7.77 -44.22
C MET A 1 16.87 -6.98 -43.08
N ALA A 2 16.20 -7.67 -42.15
CA ALA A 2 15.85 -7.14 -40.85
C ALA A 2 17.09 -7.18 -39.95
N ASP A 3 17.23 -6.22 -39.05
CA ASP A 3 17.88 -6.42 -37.76
C ASP A 3 17.18 -5.52 -36.76
N SER A 4 16.21 -6.12 -36.05
CA SER A 4 15.60 -5.55 -34.87
C SER A 4 16.60 -5.67 -33.73
N ALA A 5 17.14 -4.56 -33.25
CA ALA A 5 17.81 -4.51 -31.96
C ALA A 5 16.73 -4.54 -30.86
N ASP A 6 16.08 -5.69 -30.75
CA ASP A 6 15.41 -6.16 -29.55
C ASP A 6 16.52 -6.84 -28.75
N SER A 7 17.02 -6.16 -27.72
CA SER A 7 18.08 -6.72 -26.86
C SER A 7 17.75 -6.42 -25.41
N ASP A 8 17.13 -7.43 -24.80
CA ASP A 8 17.28 -7.81 -23.40
C ASP A 8 16.70 -6.85 -22.35
N VAL A 9 15.37 -6.70 -22.37
CA VAL A 9 14.64 -6.78 -21.08
C VAL A 9 14.13 -8.19 -20.98
N ASP A 10 14.83 -8.98 -20.15
CA ASP A 10 14.52 -10.37 -19.82
C ASP A 10 13.08 -10.46 -19.30
N ALA A 11 12.18 -10.75 -20.23
CA ALA A 11 10.78 -11.05 -19.97
C ALA A 11 10.69 -12.50 -19.51
N THR A 12 11.13 -12.77 -18.27
CA THR A 12 11.02 -14.11 -17.69
C THR A 12 10.55 -14.03 -16.24
N GLY A 13 9.39 -14.64 -15.96
CA GLY A 13 9.13 -15.25 -14.66
C GLY A 13 8.19 -14.50 -13.71
N ASP A 14 6.91 -14.84 -13.76
CA ASP A 14 6.10 -15.23 -12.59
C ASP A 14 6.68 -14.92 -11.18
N GLY A 15 6.47 -13.69 -10.68
CA GLY A 15 6.61 -13.36 -9.26
C GLY A 15 7.25 -12.02 -8.92
N GLU A 16 7.96 -11.39 -9.84
CA GLU A 16 8.65 -10.13 -9.57
C GLU A 16 7.70 -8.93 -9.70
N TRP A 17 7.62 -8.11 -8.66
CA TRP A 17 6.87 -6.86 -8.69
C TRP A 17 7.47 -5.93 -9.77
N ARG A 18 6.61 -5.15 -10.44
CA ARG A 18 7.03 -4.26 -11.55
C ARG A 18 8.09 -3.21 -11.17
N TYR A 19 8.28 -2.93 -9.89
CA TYR A 19 9.18 -1.90 -9.36
C TYR A 19 9.90 -2.41 -8.10
N SER A 20 11.19 -2.11 -7.93
CA SER A 20 11.94 -2.37 -6.69
C SER A 20 11.62 -1.31 -5.63
N VAL A 21 11.91 -1.58 -4.35
CA VAL A 21 11.62 -0.60 -3.27
C VAL A 21 12.45 0.69 -3.40
N GLU A 22 13.62 0.58 -4.00
CA GLU A 22 14.52 1.70 -4.28
C GLU A 22 14.06 2.54 -5.49
N ASP A 23 13.24 1.95 -6.38
CA ASP A 23 12.68 2.61 -7.56
C ASP A 23 11.46 3.47 -7.21
N VAL A 24 10.77 3.15 -6.10
CA VAL A 24 9.67 3.95 -5.55
C VAL A 24 10.22 4.91 -4.49
N GLY A 25 10.59 6.12 -4.92
CA GLY A 25 11.07 7.18 -4.02
C GLY A 25 10.00 7.59 -2.98
N SER A 26 10.44 8.18 -1.85
CA SER A 26 9.51 8.75 -0.84
C SER A 26 8.74 9.97 -1.34
N GLU A 27 9.23 10.57 -2.42
CA GLU A 27 8.58 11.71 -3.06
C GLU A 27 7.49 11.19 -4.00
N PRO A 28 6.24 11.70 -3.92
CA PRO A 28 5.23 11.39 -4.91
C PRO A 28 5.74 11.77 -6.30
N ALA A 29 5.36 11.01 -7.33
CA ALA A 29 5.68 11.38 -8.70
C ALA A 29 5.14 12.80 -8.99
N ASP A 30 5.96 13.65 -9.63
CA ASP A 30 5.63 15.04 -9.96
C ASP A 30 4.30 15.20 -10.72
N THR A 31 3.87 14.15 -11.42
CA THR A 31 2.60 14.08 -12.15
C THR A 31 1.83 12.83 -11.76
N VAL A 32 1.27 12.81 -10.55
CA VAL A 32 0.20 11.87 -10.20
C VAL A 32 -1.10 12.36 -10.81
N ASP A 33 -1.75 11.49 -11.56
CA ASP A 33 -3.10 11.74 -12.07
C ASP A 33 -4.06 11.65 -10.87
N GLU A 34 -4.66 12.79 -10.49
CA GLU A 34 -5.57 12.92 -9.34
C GLU A 34 -6.74 11.93 -9.45
N GLU A 35 -7.15 11.56 -10.67
CA GLU A 35 -8.25 10.63 -10.93
C GLU A 35 -7.84 9.16 -10.69
N THR A 36 -6.53 8.88 -10.65
CA THR A 36 -5.96 7.57 -10.33
C THR A 36 -5.45 7.45 -8.89
N MET A 37 -5.45 8.55 -8.13
CA MET A 37 -5.02 8.56 -6.74
C MET A 37 -6.06 7.83 -5.89
N ILE A 38 -5.63 6.73 -5.25
CA ILE A 38 -6.49 5.98 -4.35
C ILE A 38 -6.49 6.69 -2.99
N GLU A 39 -7.52 7.49 -2.74
CA GLU A 39 -7.77 7.96 -1.37
C GLU A 39 -8.27 6.80 -0.50
N PRO A 40 -7.84 6.72 0.77
CA PRO A 40 -8.44 5.78 1.70
C PRO A 40 -9.92 6.10 1.85
N GLU A 41 -10.74 5.05 1.96
CA GLU A 41 -12.16 5.23 2.27
C GLU A 41 -12.32 5.94 3.62
N SER A 42 -13.33 6.81 3.71
CA SER A 42 -13.70 7.43 4.98
C SER A 42 -14.09 6.36 6.00
N ILE A 43 -13.68 6.54 7.26
CA ILE A 43 -14.04 5.59 8.31
C ILE A 43 -15.54 5.60 8.57
N SER A 44 -16.17 4.43 8.54
CA SER A 44 -17.57 4.27 8.94
C SER A 44 -17.70 4.25 10.47
N LEU A 45 -18.91 4.52 10.97
CA LEU A 45 -19.18 4.51 12.41
C LEU A 45 -18.97 3.10 12.99
N GLU A 46 -19.39 2.06 12.28
CA GLU A 46 -19.22 0.67 12.67
C GLU A 46 -17.74 0.34 12.89
N HIS A 47 -16.87 0.67 11.92
CA HIS A 47 -15.42 0.44 12.05
C HIS A 47 -14.82 1.21 13.22
N ALA A 48 -15.20 2.48 13.41
CA ALA A 48 -14.73 3.29 14.53
C ALA A 48 -15.14 2.70 15.89
N THR A 49 -16.36 2.16 15.99
CA THR A 49 -16.82 1.53 17.24
C THR A 49 -16.05 0.26 17.59
N PHE A 50 -15.68 -0.57 16.61
CA PHE A 50 -14.85 -1.75 16.87
C PHE A 50 -13.48 -1.38 17.45
N VAL A 51 -12.83 -0.37 16.87
CA VAL A 51 -11.55 0.15 17.37
C VAL A 51 -11.70 0.68 18.80
N ALA A 52 -12.74 1.50 19.04
CA ALA A 52 -13.00 2.05 20.37
C ALA A 52 -13.24 0.97 21.43
N LEU A 53 -13.98 -0.09 21.10
CA LEU A 53 -14.21 -1.23 21.98
C LEU A 53 -12.90 -1.97 22.31
N GLY A 54 -12.05 -2.20 21.32
CA GLY A 54 -10.74 -2.83 21.53
C GLY A 54 -9.82 -1.99 22.44
N VAL A 55 -9.80 -0.67 22.23
CA VAL A 55 -9.05 0.26 23.08
C VAL A 55 -9.59 0.24 24.50
N LEU A 56 -10.92 0.34 24.69
CA LEU A 56 -11.54 0.30 26.02
C LEU A 56 -11.26 -1.01 26.75
N LEU A 57 -11.32 -2.15 26.05
CA LEU A 57 -10.99 -3.45 26.62
C LEU A 57 -9.52 -3.50 27.05
N THR A 58 -8.61 -3.08 26.18
CA THR A 58 -7.17 -3.07 26.46
C THR A 58 -6.85 -2.19 27.67
N VAL A 59 -7.40 -0.98 27.71
CA VAL A 59 -7.26 -0.07 28.86
C VAL A 59 -7.85 -0.72 30.11
N GLY A 60 -9.01 -1.36 30.00
CA GLY A 60 -9.65 -2.10 31.09
C GLY A 60 -8.75 -3.20 31.66
N VAL A 61 -8.14 -4.03 30.81
CA VAL A 61 -7.19 -5.07 31.21
C VAL A 61 -5.99 -4.47 31.93
N VAL A 62 -5.37 -3.44 31.36
CA VAL A 62 -4.19 -2.78 31.95
C VAL A 62 -4.51 -2.17 33.31
N VAL A 63 -5.66 -1.50 33.46
CA VAL A 63 -6.07 -0.83 34.70
C VAL A 63 -6.43 -1.85 35.78
N THR A 64 -7.10 -2.94 35.41
CA THR A 64 -7.53 -3.99 36.36
C THR A 64 -6.42 -4.98 36.70
N GLY A 65 -5.36 -5.05 35.90
CA GLY A 65 -4.27 -6.02 36.05
C GLY A 65 -4.68 -7.46 35.77
N LEU A 66 -5.69 -7.65 34.91
CA LEU A 66 -6.11 -8.95 34.39
C LEU A 66 -5.01 -9.59 33.53
#